data_AF-A0A1H7UYP7-F1
#
_entry.id   AF-A0A1H7UYP7-F1
#
_cell.length_a   1.000
_cell.length_b   1.000
_cell.length_c   1.000
_cell.angle_alpha   90.00
_cell.angle_beta   90.00
_cell.angle_gamma   90.00
#
_symmetry.space_group_name_H-M   'P 1'
#
loop_
_entity.id
_entity.type
_entity.pdbx_description
1 polymer ?
#
loop_
_entity_poly.entity_id
_entity_poly.type
_entity_poly.pdbx_seq_one_letter_code
_entity_poly.pdbx_strand_id
1 'polypeptide(L)'
;MTRDDRPMKGEQLANILDQLAEISAIAFSLKYELEPLTPEDIQAGAEPLSQDQIQGSLDKIQSMITMLAMIDLKATREEWYAANNGVQ
;
A
#
# COMPACT_ATOMS: atom_id res chain seq x y z
N MET A 1 23.08 14.37 -11.42
CA MET A 1 21.74 14.11 -11.94
C MET A 1 20.95 15.40 -11.90
N THR A 2 20.76 16.04 -13.04
CA THR A 2 19.82 17.15 -13.16
C THR A 2 18.39 16.58 -13.10
N ARG A 3 17.38 17.39 -12.75
CA ARG A 3 15.97 16.95 -12.61
C ARG A 3 15.37 16.29 -13.86
N ASP A 4 16.12 16.26 -14.97
CA ASP A 4 15.67 15.83 -16.29
C ASP A 4 15.84 14.34 -16.61
N ASP A 5 16.60 13.59 -15.81
CA ASP A 5 16.79 12.14 -16.04
C ASP A 5 15.68 11.27 -15.44
N ARG A 6 14.57 11.87 -14.99
CA ARG A 6 13.48 11.10 -14.38
C ARG A 6 12.75 10.29 -15.44
N PRO A 7 12.59 8.96 -15.25
CA PRO A 7 11.93 8.09 -16.21
C PRO A 7 10.44 8.40 -16.40
N MET A 8 9.81 9.07 -15.41
CA MET A 8 8.41 9.47 -15.44
C MET A 8 8.25 10.94 -15.03
N LYS A 9 7.36 11.65 -15.72
CA LYS A 9 7.09 13.09 -15.52
C LYS A 9 5.60 13.38 -15.76
N GLY A 10 5.15 14.55 -15.33
CA GLY A 10 3.79 15.04 -15.61
C GLY A 10 2.70 14.22 -14.92
N GLU A 11 1.54 14.08 -15.59
CA GLU A 11 0.33 13.43 -15.06
C GLU A 11 0.56 11.96 -14.68
N GLN A 12 1.35 11.22 -15.45
CA GLN A 12 1.68 9.83 -15.12
C GLN A 12 2.38 9.72 -13.76
N LEU A 13 3.35 10.61 -13.50
CA LEU A 13 4.04 10.65 -12.22
C LEU A 13 3.08 11.05 -11.09
N ALA A 14 2.19 12.01 -11.33
CA ALA A 14 1.19 12.41 -10.33
C ALA A 14 0.28 11.24 -9.94
N ASN A 15 -0.26 10.51 -10.93
CA ASN A 15 -1.13 9.36 -10.69
C ASN A 15 -0.44 8.24 -9.90
N ILE A 16 0.83 7.96 -10.22
CA ILE A 16 1.66 7.00 -9.48
C ILE A 16 1.85 7.44 -8.03
N LEU A 17 2.15 8.72 -7.81
CA LEU A 17 2.36 9.25 -6.46
C LEU A 17 1.07 9.23 -5.63
N ASP A 18 -0.08 9.51 -6.24
CA ASP A 18 -1.39 9.46 -5.56
C ASP A 18 -1.72 8.03 -5.13
N GLN A 19 -1.50 7.03 -5.99
CA GLN A 19 -1.70 5.61 -5.64
C GLN A 19 -0.73 5.15 -4.52
N LEU A 20 0.54 5.55 -4.59
CA LEU A 20 1.52 5.26 -3.54
C LEU A 20 1.14 5.93 -2.21
N ALA A 21 0.62 7.15 -2.26
CA ALA A 21 0.12 7.86 -1.07
C ALA A 21 -1.07 7.13 -0.45
N GLU A 22 -2.02 6.63 -1.26
CA GLU A 22 -3.15 5.84 -0.75
C GLU A 22 -2.69 4.51 -0.14
N ILE A 23 -1.77 3.78 -0.77
CA ILE A 23 -1.15 2.58 -0.18
C ILE A 23 -0.52 2.90 1.18
N SER A 24 0.27 3.98 1.23
CA SER A 24 0.93 4.42 2.47
C SER A 24 -0.08 4.78 3.55
N ALA A 25 -1.19 5.42 3.21
CA ALA A 25 -2.23 5.79 4.16
C ALA A 25 -2.89 4.56 4.78
N ILE A 26 -3.22 3.55 3.97
CA ILE A 26 -3.82 2.30 4.46
C ILE A 26 -2.83 1.56 5.37
N ALA A 27 -1.57 1.43 4.95
CA ALA A 27 -0.55 0.75 5.75
C ALA A 27 -0.29 1.46 7.10
N PHE A 28 -0.29 2.79 7.09
CA PHE A 28 -0.15 3.59 8.30
C PHE A 28 -1.36 3.42 9.21
N SER A 29 -2.59 3.49 8.69
CA SER A 29 -3.82 3.24 9.47
C SER A 29 -3.78 1.88 10.14
N LEU A 30 -3.47 0.83 9.36
CA LEU A 30 -3.41 -0.54 9.86
C LEU A 30 -2.37 -0.69 10.97
N LYS A 31 -1.23 0.02 10.89
CA LYS A 31 -0.24 0.03 11.97
C LYS A 31 -0.83 0.51 13.29
N TYR A 32 -1.55 1.64 13.30
CA TYR A 32 -2.18 2.17 14.53
C TYR A 32 -3.34 1.30 14.99
N GLU A 33 -4.16 0.80 14.07
CA GLU A 33 -5.30 -0.05 14.39
C GLU A 33 -4.89 -1.43 14.96
N LEU A 34 -3.65 -1.86 14.69
CA LEU A 34 -3.05 -3.05 15.27
C LEU A 34 -2.30 -2.78 16.58
N GLU A 35 -2.14 -1.53 17.01
CA GLU A 35 -1.57 -1.23 18.32
C GLU A 35 -2.51 -1.75 19.42
N PRO A 36 -1.99 -2.27 20.54
CA PRO A 36 -2.83 -2.71 21.65
C PRO A 36 -3.72 -1.55 22.13
N LEU A 37 -5.01 -1.83 22.28
CA LEU A 37 -5.96 -0.85 22.81
C LEU A 37 -5.53 -0.36 24.19
N THR A 38 -5.66 0.95 24.41
CA THR A 38 -5.45 1.54 25.73
C THR A 38 -6.61 1.21 26.66
N PRO A 39 -6.43 1.29 28.00
CA PRO A 39 -7.53 1.14 28.95
C PRO A 39 -8.70 2.10 28.66
N GLU A 40 -8.42 3.31 28.19
CA GLU A 40 -9.41 4.32 27.80
C GLU A 40 -10.23 3.87 26.58
N ASP A 41 -9.58 3.26 25.57
CA ASP A 41 -10.25 2.72 24.38
C ASP A 41 -11.20 1.57 24.75
N ILE A 42 -10.75 0.68 25.64
CA ILE A 42 -11.55 -0.44 26.15
C ILE A 42 -12.76 0.09 26.93
N GLN A 43 -12.59 1.13 27.76
CA GLN A 43 -13.70 1.78 28.47
C GLN A 43 -14.68 2.49 27.52
N ALA A 44 -14.19 3.02 26.40
CA ALA A 44 -14.99 3.63 25.35
C ALA A 44 -15.71 2.60 24.45
N GLY A 45 -15.44 1.30 24.64
CA GLY A 45 -16.06 0.21 23.88
C GLY A 45 -15.40 -0.05 22.52
N ALA A 46 -14.14 0.34 22.34
CA ALA A 46 -13.37 -0.03 21.16
C ALA A 46 -13.06 -1.52 21.16
N GLU A 47 -13.08 -2.12 19.98
CA GLU A 47 -12.70 -3.51 19.75
C GLU A 47 -11.50 -3.56 18.80
N PRO A 48 -10.57 -4.51 18.98
CA PRO A 48 -9.48 -4.70 18.04
C PRO A 48 -10.03 -5.13 16.68
N LEU A 49 -9.26 -4.87 15.61
CA LEU A 49 -9.63 -5.36 14.29
C LEU A 49 -9.76 -6.88 14.28
N SER A 50 -10.78 -7.37 13.59
CA SER A 50 -10.91 -8.78 13.27
C SER A 50 -9.86 -9.21 12.24
N GLN A 51 -9.57 -10.50 12.19
CA GLN A 51 -8.67 -11.07 11.18
C GLN A 51 -9.15 -10.75 9.74
N ASP A 52 -10.46 -10.77 9.51
CA ASP A 52 -11.05 -10.45 8.20
C ASP A 52 -10.84 -8.98 7.81
N GLN A 53 -10.91 -8.06 8.78
CA GLN A 53 -10.64 -6.63 8.53
C GLN A 53 -9.16 -6.41 8.19
N ILE A 54 -8.26 -7.05 8.93
CA ILE A 54 -6.82 -6.99 8.67
C ILE A 54 -6.52 -7.54 7.28
N GLN A 55 -7.05 -8.72 6.97
CA GLN A 55 -6.85 -9.36 5.68
C GLN A 55 -7.40 -8.51 4.53
N GLY A 56 -8.60 -7.93 4.68
CA GLY A 56 -9.18 -7.03 3.68
C GLY A 56 -8.30 -5.82 3.38
N SER A 57 -7.70 -5.21 4.41
CA SER A 57 -6.76 -4.09 4.24
C SER A 57 -5.47 -4.51 3.53
N LEU A 58 -4.92 -5.67 3.87
CA LEU A 58 -3.72 -6.22 3.21
C LEU A 58 -4.00 -6.57 1.74
N ASP A 59 -5.13 -7.22 1.46
CA ASP A 59 -5.54 -7.56 0.10
C ASP A 59 -5.77 -6.32 -0.75
N LYS A 60 -6.32 -5.24 -0.17
CA LYS A 60 -6.45 -3.93 -0.83
C LYS A 60 -5.08 -3.37 -1.20
N ILE A 61 -4.14 -3.32 -0.25
CA ILE A 61 -2.76 -2.86 -0.50
C ILE A 61 -2.12 -3.66 -1.63
N GLN A 62 -2.21 -4.99 -1.56
CA GLN A 62 -1.61 -5.89 -2.56
C GLN A 62 -2.21 -5.69 -3.96
N SER A 63 -3.53 -5.49 -4.04
CA SER A 63 -4.23 -5.23 -5.29
C SER A 63 -3.79 -3.90 -5.92
N MET A 64 -3.64 -2.85 -5.11
CA MET A 64 -3.17 -1.54 -5.56
C MET A 64 -1.71 -1.58 -6.05
N ILE A 65 -0.82 -2.25 -5.31
CA ILE A 65 0.58 -2.43 -5.72
C ILE A 65 0.66 -3.18 -7.06
N THR A 66 -0.14 -4.25 -7.21
CA THR A 66 -0.18 -5.01 -8.45
C THR A 66 -0.70 -4.16 -9.61
N MET A 67 -1.73 -3.35 -9.38
CA MET A 67 -2.26 -2.41 -10.37
C MET A 67 -1.19 -1.40 -10.80
N LEU A 68 -0.51 -0.78 -9.84
CA LEU A 68 0.56 0.17 -10.09
C LEU A 68 1.68 -0.46 -10.94
N ALA A 69 2.14 -1.66 -10.58
CA ALA A 69 3.20 -2.35 -11.29
C ALA A 69 2.79 -2.70 -12.74
N MET A 70 1.63 -3.32 -12.91
CA MET A 70 1.20 -3.85 -14.22
C MET A 70 0.66 -2.76 -15.15
N ILE A 71 -0.05 -1.77 -14.60
CA ILE A 71 -0.75 -0.76 -15.39
C ILE A 71 0.08 0.52 -15.53
N ASP A 72 0.57 1.09 -14.44
CA ASP A 72 1.21 2.41 -14.49
C ASP A 72 2.70 2.31 -14.83
N LEU A 73 3.37 1.29 -14.30
CA LEU A 73 4.78 0.99 -14.59
C LEU A 73 4.97 0.07 -15.79
N LYS A 74 3.88 -0.50 -16.33
CA LYS A 74 3.88 -1.41 -17.49
C LYS A 74 4.82 -2.61 -17.32
N ALA A 75 5.02 -3.08 -16.09
CA ALA A 75 5.78 -4.29 -15.84
C ALA A 75 5.11 -5.49 -16.53
N THR A 76 5.93 -6.35 -17.09
CA THR A 76 5.48 -7.69 -17.49
C THR A 76 5.15 -8.52 -16.26
N ARG A 77 4.39 -9.60 -16.46
CA ARG A 77 4.09 -10.54 -15.36
C ARG A 77 5.38 -11.15 -14.82
N GLU A 78 6.30 -11.49 -15.70
CA GLU A 78 7.59 -12.09 -15.38
C GLU A 78 8.44 -11.16 -14.51
N GLU A 79 8.54 -9.87 -14.87
CA GLU A 79 9.25 -8.87 -14.07
C GLU A 79 8.61 -8.67 -12.70
N TRP A 80 7.28 -8.59 -12.63
CA TRP A 80 6.57 -8.44 -11.37
C TRP A 80 6.73 -9.65 -10.46
N TYR A 81 6.51 -10.87 -10.98
CA TYR A 81 6.67 -12.09 -10.18
C TYR A 81 8.12 -12.30 -9.74
N ALA A 82 9.12 -11.99 -10.58
CA ALA A 82 10.51 -12.08 -10.20
C ALA A 82 10.85 -11.12 -9.04
N ALA A 83 10.35 -9.88 -9.09
CA ALA A 83 10.53 -8.91 -8.02
C ALA A 83 9.79 -9.30 -6.74
N ASN A 84 8.53 -9.70 -6.85
CA ASN A 84 7.68 -10.02 -5.70
C ASN A 84 8.13 -11.31 -4.98
N ASN A 85 8.50 -12.36 -5.72
CA ASN A 85 8.99 -13.61 -5.15
C ASN A 85 10.37 -13.47 -4.49
N GLY A 86 11.15 -12.45 -4.85
CA GLY A 86 12.45 -12.19 -4.23
C GLY A 86 12.38 -11.51 -2.86
N VAL A 87 11.18 -11.05 -2.45
CA VAL A 87 10.94 -10.33 -1.19
C VAL A 87 10.19 -11.18 -0.16
N GLN A 88 9.47 -12.21 -0.61
CA GLN A 88 8.84 -13.22 0.25
C GLN A 88 9.86 -14.21 0.82
#